data_AF-A0AAN6K592-F1
#
_entry.id   AF-A0AAN6K592-F1
#
_cell.length_a   1.000
_cell.length_b   1.000
_cell.length_c   1.000
_cell.angle_alpha   90.00
_cell.angle_beta   90.00
_cell.angle_gamma   90.00
#
_symmetry.space_group_name_H-M   'P 1'
#
loop_
_entity.id
_entity.type
_entity.pdbx_description
1 polymer ?
#
loop_
_entity_poly.entity_id
_entity_poly.type
_entity_poly.pdbx_seq_one_letter_code
_entity_poly.pdbx_strand_id
1 'polypeptide(L)'
;MPSNPNHRNVGTQLDVDTLAAGLLTLPQELRDVIYDLTFTTSPPLTRYINTTYKPPNLLQVTKASRQLFAQSYYSTTILFECADSKLLSAWFRSLTPAHQDLIRALRYGPSA
;
A
#
# COMPACT_ATOMS: atom_id res chain seq x y z
N MET A 1 9.33 -41.91 28.17
CA MET A 1 9.25 -40.46 27.88
C MET A 1 8.85 -40.30 26.42
N PRO A 2 7.58 -39.98 26.11
CA PRO A 2 7.16 -39.85 24.73
C PRO A 2 7.49 -38.45 24.21
N SER A 3 8.23 -38.42 23.11
CA SER A 3 8.63 -37.21 22.38
C SER A 3 7.40 -36.54 21.76
N ASN A 4 7.24 -35.26 22.08
CA ASN A 4 6.21 -34.36 21.58
C ASN A 4 6.29 -34.23 20.04
N PRO A 5 5.22 -34.51 19.28
CA PRO A 5 5.25 -34.29 17.83
C PRO A 5 5.15 -32.80 17.55
N ASN A 6 6.18 -32.29 16.86
CA ASN A 6 6.26 -30.94 16.33
C ASN A 6 4.94 -30.53 15.66
N HIS A 7 4.27 -29.51 16.20
CA HIS A 7 3.29 -28.71 15.47
C HIS A 7 4.00 -28.03 14.29
N ARG A 8 4.13 -28.75 13.17
CA ARG A 8 4.40 -28.13 11.88
C ARG A 8 3.22 -27.21 11.61
N ASN A 9 3.46 -25.90 11.73
CA ASN A 9 2.68 -24.89 11.04
C ASN A 9 2.70 -25.25 9.55
N VAL A 10 1.72 -26.03 9.11
CA VAL A 10 1.38 -26.17 7.70
C VAL A 10 0.74 -24.85 7.35
N GLY A 11 1.57 -23.87 7.01
CA GLY A 11 1.13 -22.68 6.29
C GLY A 11 0.66 -23.16 4.93
N THR A 12 -0.59 -23.61 4.84
CA THR A 12 -1.28 -23.81 3.58
C THR A 12 -1.28 -22.47 2.88
N GLN A 13 -0.35 -22.32 1.94
CA GLN A 13 -0.36 -21.23 0.98
C GLN A 13 -1.63 -21.43 0.15
N LEU A 14 -2.71 -20.77 0.55
CA LEU A 14 -3.94 -20.74 -0.23
C LEU A 14 -3.60 -20.16 -1.60
N ASP A 15 -4.00 -20.88 -2.64
CA ASP A 15 -3.92 -20.40 -4.00
C ASP A 15 -4.80 -19.14 -4.19
N VAL A 16 -4.37 -18.23 -5.06
CA VAL A 16 -5.03 -16.92 -5.26
C VAL A 16 -6.48 -17.11 -5.69
N ASP A 17 -6.73 -18.11 -6.53
CA ASP A 17 -8.08 -18.41 -7.04
C ASP A 17 -8.98 -18.96 -5.93
N THR A 18 -8.42 -19.77 -5.03
CA THR A 18 -9.15 -20.30 -3.86
C THR A 18 -9.50 -19.19 -2.88
N LEU A 19 -8.56 -18.26 -2.66
CA LEU A 19 -8.78 -17.08 -1.82
C LEU A 19 -9.85 -16.16 -2.40
N ALA A 20 -9.79 -15.89 -3.71
CA ALA A 20 -10.77 -15.05 -4.42
C ALA A 20 -12.17 -15.67 -4.38
N ALA A 21 -12.28 -16.98 -4.61
CA ALA A 21 -13.53 -17.71 -4.49
C ALA A 21 -14.09 -17.61 -3.06
N GLY A 22 -13.24 -17.82 -2.05
CA GLY A 22 -13.62 -17.66 -0.64
C GLY A 22 -14.13 -16.25 -0.32
N LEU A 23 -13.47 -15.22 -0.81
CA LEU A 23 -13.88 -13.82 -0.62
C LEU A 23 -15.27 -13.53 -1.16
N LEU A 24 -15.64 -14.11 -2.31
CA LEU A 24 -16.97 -13.93 -2.90
C LEU A 24 -18.08 -14.66 -2.14
N THR A 25 -17.75 -15.71 -1.39
CA THR A 25 -18.73 -16.44 -0.55
C THR A 25 -19.07 -15.72 0.75
N LEU A 26 -18.27 -14.74 1.17
CA LEU A 26 -18.53 -13.95 2.37
C LEU A 26 -19.77 -13.08 2.21
N PRO A 27 -20.59 -12.88 3.26
CA PRO A 27 -21.59 -11.83 3.31
C PRO A 27 -21.03 -10.47 2.93
N GLN A 28 -21.85 -9.63 2.30
CA GLN A 28 -21.42 -8.31 1.81
C GLN A 28 -20.79 -7.46 2.92
N GLU A 29 -21.37 -7.43 4.12
CA GLU A 29 -20.85 -6.68 5.27
C GLU A 29 -19.41 -7.06 5.61
N LEU A 30 -19.05 -8.35 5.54
CA LEU A 30 -17.68 -8.80 5.82
C LEU A 30 -16.72 -8.40 4.69
N ARG A 31 -17.18 -8.41 3.44
CA ARG A 31 -16.37 -7.93 2.31
C ARG A 31 -16.12 -6.43 2.42
N ASP A 32 -17.13 -5.66 2.83
CA ASP A 32 -17.03 -4.22 3.03
C ASP A 32 -16.07 -3.90 4.20
N VAL A 33 -16.13 -4.65 5.30
CA VAL A 33 -15.16 -4.52 6.42
C VAL A 33 -13.75 -4.90 6.00
N ILE A 34 -13.56 -5.99 5.24
CA ILE A 34 -12.24 -6.36 4.70
C ILE A 34 -11.74 -5.25 3.76
N TYR A 35 -12.63 -4.71 2.94
CA TYR A 35 -12.32 -3.60 2.05
C TYR A 35 -11.83 -2.40 2.87
N ASP A 36 -12.57 -1.96 3.88
CA ASP A 36 -12.17 -0.85 4.72
C ASP A 36 -10.83 -1.12 5.44
N LEU A 37 -10.67 -2.27 6.09
CA LEU A 37 -9.42 -2.59 6.79
C LEU A 37 -8.20 -2.62 5.87
N THR A 38 -8.35 -3.13 4.65
CA THR A 38 -7.24 -3.25 3.69
C THR A 38 -7.04 -2.00 2.84
N PHE A 39 -8.08 -1.18 2.68
CA PHE A 39 -8.11 -0.11 1.70
C PHE A 39 -8.40 1.29 2.25
N THR A 40 -8.77 1.44 3.52
CA THR A 40 -9.00 2.76 4.17
C THR A 40 -8.07 3.04 5.34
N THR A 41 -7.04 2.21 5.57
CA THR A 41 -6.01 2.49 6.57
C THR A 41 -5.36 3.85 6.30
N SER A 42 -5.43 4.75 7.29
CA SER A 42 -4.88 6.11 7.19
C SER A 42 -3.39 6.04 6.85
N PRO A 43 -2.95 6.75 5.80
CA PRO A 43 -1.55 6.73 5.43
C PRO A 43 -0.69 7.37 6.54
N PRO A 44 0.58 6.93 6.68
CA PRO A 44 1.48 7.52 7.65
C PRO A 44 1.70 9.01 7.35
N LEU A 45 1.92 9.81 8.40
CA LEU A 45 2.21 11.24 8.28
C LEU A 45 3.48 11.53 7.46
N THR A 46 4.41 10.58 7.40
CA THR A 46 5.63 10.70 6.60
C THR A 46 5.88 9.42 5.83
N ARG A 47 6.22 9.55 4.55
CA ARG A 47 6.57 8.44 3.67
C ARG A 47 7.95 8.64 3.09
N TYR A 48 8.85 7.72 3.44
CA TYR A 48 10.21 7.75 2.92
C TYR A 48 10.27 7.09 1.53
N ILE A 49 10.74 7.86 0.55
CA ILE A 49 11.00 7.41 -0.81
C ILE A 49 12.45 6.93 -0.88
N ASN A 50 12.63 5.64 -1.17
CA ASN A 50 13.92 5.01 -1.37
C ASN A 50 13.82 4.00 -2.52
N THR A 51 14.92 3.30 -2.83
CA THR A 51 14.95 2.30 -3.91
C THR A 51 14.01 1.11 -3.69
N THR A 52 13.60 0.87 -2.44
CA THR A 52 12.65 -0.18 -2.05
C THR A 52 11.21 0.31 -1.95
N TYR A 53 10.98 1.62 -2.13
CA TYR A 53 9.64 2.20 -2.00
C TYR A 53 8.70 1.56 -3.02
N LYS A 54 7.62 1.00 -2.50
CA LYS A 54 6.48 0.57 -3.30
C LYS A 54 5.28 1.44 -2.92
N PRO A 55 4.54 1.96 -3.92
CA PRO A 55 3.24 2.56 -3.69
C PRO A 55 2.32 1.56 -2.97
N PRO A 56 1.32 1.99 -2.19
CA PRO A 56 0.33 1.09 -1.64
C PRO A 56 -0.28 0.19 -2.72
N ASN A 57 -0.58 -1.06 -2.38
CA ASN A 57 -1.13 -2.05 -3.31
C ASN A 57 -2.37 -1.53 -4.05
N LEU A 58 -3.15 -0.66 -3.40
CA LEU A 58 -4.29 0.06 -3.98
C LEU A 58 -4.01 0.86 -5.24
N LEU A 59 -2.84 1.50 -5.30
CA LEU A 59 -2.40 2.21 -6.49
C LEU A 59 -1.88 1.25 -7.58
N GLN A 60 -1.72 -0.02 -7.26
CA GLN A 60 -1.14 -1.04 -8.14
C GLN A 60 -2.18 -1.98 -8.77
N VAL A 61 -3.39 -2.13 -8.21
CA VAL A 61 -4.37 -3.12 -8.67
C VAL A 61 -4.88 -2.85 -10.09
N THR A 62 -5.58 -1.72 -10.29
CA THR A 62 -6.13 -1.34 -11.60
C THR A 62 -6.00 0.16 -11.83
N LYS A 63 -6.20 0.61 -13.09
CA LYS A 63 -6.27 2.04 -13.40
C LYS A 63 -7.43 2.73 -12.68
N ALA A 64 -8.58 2.06 -12.57
CA ALA A 64 -9.76 2.60 -11.90
C ALA A 64 -9.55 2.75 -10.38
N SER A 65 -9.05 1.71 -9.71
CA SER A 65 -8.74 1.77 -8.27
C SER A 65 -7.65 2.81 -7.98
N ARG A 66 -6.65 2.90 -8.85
CA ARG A 66 -5.59 3.92 -8.77
C ARG A 66 -6.19 5.33 -8.82
N GLN A 67 -7.12 5.61 -9.74
CA GLN A 67 -7.74 6.94 -9.81
C GLN A 67 -8.57 7.26 -8.56
N LEU A 68 -9.35 6.31 -8.06
CA LEU A 68 -10.17 6.50 -6.86
C LEU A 68 -9.31 6.75 -5.61
N PHE A 69 -8.23 5.98 -5.44
CA PHE A 69 -7.41 6.05 -4.23
C PHE A 69 -6.28 7.10 -4.30
N ALA A 70 -5.80 7.46 -5.49
CA ALA A 70 -4.72 8.42 -5.64
C ALA A 70 -5.04 9.78 -5.02
N GLN A 71 -6.30 10.23 -5.12
CA GLN A 71 -6.70 11.47 -4.49
C GLN A 71 -6.51 11.40 -2.97
N SER A 72 -7.03 10.36 -2.31
CA SER A 72 -6.83 10.16 -0.88
C SER A 72 -5.35 10.03 -0.53
N TYR A 73 -4.59 9.22 -1.27
CA TYR A 73 -3.18 8.98 -0.97
C TYR A 73 -2.29 10.23 -1.12
N TYR A 74 -2.35 10.92 -2.26
CA TYR A 74 -1.44 12.04 -2.55
C TYR A 74 -1.89 13.36 -1.93
N SER A 75 -3.20 13.58 -1.70
CA SER A 75 -3.72 14.82 -1.11
C SER A 75 -3.65 14.88 0.41
N THR A 76 -3.51 13.71 1.07
CA THR A 76 -3.37 13.63 2.53
C THR A 76 -2.08 14.34 2.96
N THR A 77 -2.01 14.73 4.23
CA THR A 77 -0.86 15.36 4.92
C THR A 77 0.41 14.51 4.97
N ILE A 78 0.61 13.59 4.03
CA ILE A 78 1.82 12.79 3.90
C ILE A 78 2.96 13.71 3.45
N LEU A 79 3.97 13.83 4.29
CA LEU A 79 5.25 14.37 3.88
C LEU A 79 6.04 13.28 3.13
N PHE A 80 6.35 13.49 1.86
CA PHE A 80 7.25 12.59 1.14
C PHE A 80 8.70 13.04 1.36
N GLU A 81 9.50 12.15 1.92
CA GLU A 81 10.88 12.44 2.30
C GLU A 81 11.85 11.53 1.56
N CYS A 82 13.01 12.05 1.16
CA CYS A 82 14.07 11.25 0.56
C CYS A 82 15.44 11.87 0.86
N ALA A 83 16.44 11.03 1.18
CA ALA A 83 17.81 11.48 1.35
C ALA A 83 18.55 11.75 0.03
N ASP A 84 18.04 11.28 -1.11
CA ASP A 84 18.62 11.49 -2.44
C ASP A 84 17.71 12.36 -3.31
N SER A 85 18.20 13.56 -3.67
CA SER A 85 17.44 14.53 -4.46
C SER A 85 17.19 14.07 -5.89
N LYS A 86 18.11 13.29 -6.47
CA LYS A 86 17.94 12.73 -7.81
C LYS A 86 16.86 11.66 -7.81
N LEU A 87 16.88 10.78 -6.80
CA LEU A 87 15.86 9.76 -6.62
C LEU A 87 14.47 10.38 -6.40
N LEU A 88 14.40 11.41 -5.55
CA LEU A 88 13.14 12.13 -5.28
C LEU A 88 12.58 12.79 -6.55
N SER A 89 13.44 13.45 -7.34
CA SER A 89 13.03 14.08 -8.59
C SER A 89 12.59 13.04 -9.63
N ALA A 90 13.31 11.92 -9.75
CA ALA A 90 12.93 10.84 -10.65
C ALA A 90 11.59 10.21 -10.25
N TRP A 91 11.38 9.97 -8.96
CA TRP A 91 10.12 9.48 -8.43
C TRP A 91 8.98 10.48 -8.71
N PHE A 92 9.16 11.75 -8.41
CA PHE A 92 8.12 12.77 -8.64
C PHE A 92 7.72 12.86 -10.12
N ARG A 93 8.71 12.80 -11.03
CA ARG A 93 8.47 12.78 -12.49
C ARG A 93 7.78 11.51 -12.99
N SER A 94 7.89 10.40 -12.25
CA SER A 94 7.20 9.15 -12.60
C SER A 94 5.69 9.21 -12.33
N LEU A 95 5.22 10.18 -11.55
CA LEU A 95 3.82 10.40 -11.25
C LEU A 95 3.12 11.11 -12.41
N THR A 96 1.81 10.88 -12.57
CA THR A 96 1.00 11.67 -13.51
C THR A 96 0.90 13.12 -13.03
N PRO A 97 0.69 14.10 -13.93
CA PRO A 97 0.52 15.50 -13.54
C PRO A 97 -0.56 15.68 -12.46
N ALA A 98 -1.71 15.01 -12.62
CA ALA A 98 -2.78 15.05 -11.63
C ALA A 98 -2.38 14.53 -10.24
N HIS A 99 -1.45 13.57 -10.14
CA HIS A 99 -0.94 13.11 -8.84
C HIS A 99 0.11 14.06 -8.27
N GLN A 100 0.91 14.69 -9.12
CA GLN A 100 1.89 15.70 -8.72
C GLN A 100 1.20 16.89 -8.06
N ASP A 101 0.10 17.38 -8.65
CA ASP A 101 -0.68 18.52 -8.14
C ASP A 101 -1.30 18.28 -6.77
N LEU A 102 -1.51 17.01 -6.39
CA LEU A 102 -2.06 16.64 -5.09
C LEU A 102 -1.02 16.69 -3.97
N ILE A 103 0.28 16.56 -4.29
CA ILE A 103 1.35 16.49 -3.30
C ILE A 103 1.61 17.88 -2.71
N ARG A 104 1.37 18.02 -1.41
CA ARG A 104 1.48 19.32 -0.71
C ARG A 104 2.88 19.63 -0.21
N ALA A 105 3.68 18.63 0.11
CA ALA A 105 5.01 18.83 0.68
C ALA A 105 5.99 17.70 0.30
N LEU A 106 7.19 18.11 -0.09
CA LEU A 106 8.35 17.25 -0.31
C LEU A 106 9.48 17.72 0.61
N ARG A 107 10.16 16.80 1.28
CA ARG A 107 11.36 17.09 2.06
C ARG A 107 12.57 16.33 1.50
N TYR A 108 13.67 17.05 1.41
CA TYR A 108 14.98 16.50 1.12
C TYR A 108 15.89 16.72 2.32
N GLY A 109 16.59 15.67 2.75
CA GLY A 109 17.53 15.73 3.88
C GLY A 109 17.70 14.37 4.55
N PRO A 110 18.74 14.20 5.40
CA PRO A 110 18.84 13.03 6.25
C PRO A 110 17.62 12.99 7.18
N SER A 111 16.96 11.83 7.25
CA SER A 111 15.88 11.60 8.22
C SER A 111 16.44 11.84 9.61
N ALA A 112 15.76 12.72 10.37
CA ALA A 112 16.14 13.08 11.74
C ALA A 112 16.09 11.87 12.67
#